data_AF-A0A220XX34-F1
#
_entry.id   AF-A0A220XX34-F1
#
_cell.length_a   1.000
_cell.length_b   1.000
_cell.length_c   1.000
_cell.angle_alpha   90.00
_cell.angle_beta   90.00
_cell.angle_gamma   90.00
#
_symmetry.space_group_name_H-M   'P 1'
#
loop_
_entity.id
_entity.type
_entity.pdbx_description
1 polymer ?
#
loop_
_entity_poly.entity_id
_entity_poly.type
_entity_poly.pdbx_seq_one_letter_code
_entity_poly.pdbx_strand_id
1 'polypeptide(L)'
;MVRAGWRRPELGSASRDHAGSGAGLRSRRPFSNARAHAEVVADGRCCGGGRRAKRSDRRGRERQRTGAQGAKRSPQVATGCVLVTRCVRCAGVGWGLRDDGGPRRLAGVSGVLAERARWEAETRLARQPRRLAHVRGVVAAAGQLGRHFDAETADCLVAAAWLHDIGYAPSVRQTGFHPLDGAMFARSAGFGELVASLVAFHSGARGEACERGVSGLSAFSEPPREVLDALTFCDLTTGPDGSAVSVEDRLSDVLARYGPDDPVHRAVDAAREELLAAVGRVRGWL
;
A
#
# COMPACT_ATOMS: atom_id res chain seq x y z
N MET A 1 22.82 -17.96 -38.02
CA MET A 1 23.12 -18.97 -36.99
C MET A 1 24.52 -18.69 -36.45
N VAL A 2 24.65 -17.88 -35.39
CA VAL A 2 25.93 -17.69 -34.67
C VAL A 2 25.60 -17.46 -33.20
N ARG A 3 26.11 -18.36 -32.35
CA ARG A 3 26.10 -18.27 -30.88
C ARG A 3 27.37 -17.56 -30.42
N ALA A 4 27.26 -16.69 -29.43
CA ALA A 4 28.33 -16.32 -28.48
C ALA A 4 27.63 -15.80 -27.21
N GLY A 5 27.80 -16.32 -26.00
CA GLY A 5 28.99 -16.90 -25.41
C GLY A 5 29.56 -15.91 -24.38
N TRP A 6 28.81 -15.62 -23.31
CA TRP A 6 29.25 -14.73 -22.23
C TRP A 6 30.35 -15.38 -21.39
N ARG A 7 31.52 -14.75 -21.31
CA ARG A 7 32.64 -15.12 -20.43
C ARG A 7 32.57 -14.33 -19.12
N ARG A 8 32.91 -15.00 -18.00
CA ARG A 8 33.11 -14.42 -16.66
C ARG A 8 34.48 -13.72 -16.57
N PRO A 9 34.65 -12.68 -15.73
CA PRO A 9 35.96 -12.16 -15.38
C PRO A 9 36.56 -12.85 -14.15
N GLU A 10 37.88 -12.98 -14.18
CA GLU A 10 38.76 -13.62 -13.18
C GLU A 10 39.05 -12.71 -11.98
N LEU A 11 39.30 -13.33 -10.83
CA LEU A 11 39.74 -12.71 -9.59
C LEU A 11 41.27 -12.53 -9.61
N GLY A 12 41.73 -11.28 -9.59
CA GLY A 12 43.13 -10.92 -9.38
C GLY A 12 43.42 -10.61 -7.92
N SER A 13 44.37 -11.35 -7.35
CA SER A 13 44.97 -11.16 -6.04
C SER A 13 46.01 -10.02 -6.06
N ALA A 14 46.03 -9.18 -5.03
CA ALA A 14 47.17 -8.31 -4.74
C ALA A 14 47.32 -8.08 -3.22
N SER A 15 48.60 -7.99 -2.85
CA SER A 15 49.18 -8.23 -1.53
C SER A 15 49.15 -7.04 -0.56
N ARG A 16 49.56 -7.37 0.67
CA ARG A 16 49.73 -6.58 1.89
C ARG A 16 50.61 -5.34 1.72
N ASP A 17 50.30 -4.28 2.48
CA ASP A 17 51.10 -3.77 3.60
C ASP A 17 50.68 -2.32 3.93
N HIS A 18 50.31 -2.04 5.19
CA HIS A 18 50.93 -0.98 6.02
C HIS A 18 50.21 -0.82 7.36
N ALA A 19 51.02 -0.81 8.41
CA ALA A 19 50.66 -0.62 9.80
C ALA A 19 50.24 0.83 10.10
N GLY A 20 49.27 0.97 11.01
CA GLY A 20 48.86 2.26 11.57
C GLY A 20 48.20 2.06 12.92
N SER A 21 49.01 2.01 13.97
CA SER A 21 48.58 2.04 15.38
C SER A 21 47.92 3.38 15.70
N GLY A 22 46.66 3.33 16.16
CA GLY A 22 45.93 4.48 16.69
C GLY A 22 45.03 4.04 17.83
N ALA A 23 45.57 4.06 19.05
CA ALA A 23 44.85 3.80 20.29
C ALA A 23 43.84 4.93 20.56
N GLY A 24 42.56 4.59 20.66
CA GLY A 24 41.47 5.50 21.02
C GLY A 24 40.56 4.88 22.09
N LEU A 25 41.04 4.81 23.33
CA LEU A 25 40.19 4.64 24.50
C LEU A 25 39.77 6.03 25.00
N ARG A 26 38.45 6.29 25.07
CA ARG A 26 37.80 7.00 26.19
C ARG A 26 36.28 6.98 26.05
N SER A 27 35.72 6.09 26.86
CA SER A 27 34.38 6.09 27.46
C SER A 27 33.59 7.41 27.40
N ARG A 28 32.33 7.33 26.96
CA ARG A 28 31.28 8.25 27.41
C ARG A 28 30.05 7.45 27.85
N ARG A 29 29.50 7.91 28.96
CA ARG A 29 28.53 7.28 29.87
C ARG A 29 27.14 7.06 29.23
N PRO A 30 26.32 6.16 29.80
CA PRO A 30 24.96 5.93 29.33
C PRO A 30 24.02 7.05 29.81
N PHE A 31 23.14 7.52 28.94
CA PHE A 31 21.94 8.24 29.35
C PHE A 31 20.81 7.23 29.53
N SER A 32 20.51 6.94 30.79
CA SER A 32 19.25 6.34 31.21
C SER A 32 18.15 7.39 31.14
N ASN A 33 17.05 7.11 30.44
CA ASN A 33 15.76 7.65 30.85
C ASN A 33 14.70 6.56 30.72
N ALA A 34 14.08 6.29 31.85
CA ALA A 34 13.02 5.33 32.05
C ALA A 34 11.66 6.04 32.07
N ARG A 35 10.62 5.26 31.73
CA ARG A 35 9.17 5.49 31.86
C ARG A 35 8.54 6.40 30.79
N ALA A 36 7.35 6.10 30.26
CA ALA A 36 6.25 5.34 30.83
C ALA A 36 5.54 4.46 29.79
N HIS A 37 5.14 3.26 30.22
CA HIS A 37 4.19 2.41 29.53
C HIS A 37 2.79 3.00 29.68
N ALA A 38 2.07 3.14 28.57
CA ALA A 38 0.63 3.18 28.55
C ALA A 38 0.17 1.95 27.76
N GLU A 39 -0.31 0.94 28.47
CA GLU A 39 -1.05 -0.18 27.88
C GLU A 39 -2.36 0.38 27.31
N VAL A 40 -2.53 0.27 26.00
CA VAL A 40 -3.83 0.35 25.36
C VAL A 40 -4.13 -1.04 24.84
N VAL A 41 -5.05 -1.72 25.52
CA VAL A 41 -5.63 -2.99 25.08
C VAL A 41 -6.47 -2.70 23.84
N ALA A 42 -5.97 -3.08 22.66
CA ALA A 42 -6.75 -3.08 21.43
C ALA A 42 -7.36 -4.48 21.23
N ASP A 43 -8.69 -4.57 21.40
CA ASP A 43 -9.50 -5.73 21.05
C ASP A 43 -9.55 -5.86 19.51
N GLY A 44 -8.56 -6.55 18.95
CA GLY A 44 -8.41 -6.78 17.52
C GLY A 44 -9.01 -8.11 17.10
N ARG A 45 -10.34 -8.18 16.93
CA ARG A 45 -10.99 -9.24 16.15
C ARG A 45 -10.82 -8.95 14.66
N CYS A 46 -9.85 -9.60 14.03
CA CYS A 46 -9.81 -9.73 12.58
C CYS A 46 -10.76 -10.85 12.14
N CYS A 47 -11.80 -10.46 11.40
CA CYS A 47 -12.77 -11.38 10.81
C CYS A 47 -12.25 -12.00 9.50
N GLY A 48 -12.46 -13.32 9.38
CA GLY A 48 -12.52 -14.05 8.11
C GLY A 48 -11.19 -14.70 7.67
N GLY A 49 -11.12 -15.97 7.28
CA GLY A 49 -12.15 -16.99 7.12
C GLY A 49 -11.45 -18.28 6.67
N GLY A 50 -11.42 -19.28 7.54
CA GLY A 50 -10.81 -20.58 7.22
C GLY A 50 -11.66 -21.37 6.23
N ARG A 51 -11.16 -21.55 5.00
CA ARG A 51 -11.72 -22.55 4.07
C ARG A 51 -11.10 -23.91 4.39
N ARG A 52 -11.87 -24.77 5.06
CA ARG A 52 -11.59 -26.21 5.17
C ARG A 52 -11.71 -26.85 3.79
N ALA A 53 -10.61 -27.43 3.30
CA ALA A 53 -10.63 -28.38 2.20
C ALA A 53 -11.44 -29.63 2.62
N LYS A 54 -12.56 -29.90 1.94
CA LYS A 54 -13.26 -31.18 2.03
C LYS A 54 -12.84 -32.06 0.86
N ARG A 55 -12.07 -33.11 1.17
CA ARG A 55 -11.90 -34.30 0.33
C ARG A 55 -13.27 -34.93 0.09
N SER A 56 -13.66 -35.07 -1.17
CA SER A 56 -14.80 -35.87 -1.59
C SER A 56 -14.38 -37.33 -1.71
N ASP A 57 -14.91 -38.18 -0.84
CA ASP A 57 -14.97 -39.62 -1.10
C ASP A 57 -16.41 -39.99 -1.44
N ARG A 58 -16.61 -40.54 -2.64
CA ARG A 58 -17.91 -40.99 -3.16
C ARG A 58 -17.99 -42.48 -2.90
N ARG A 59 -18.96 -42.93 -2.09
CA ARG A 59 -19.54 -44.29 -2.18
C ARG A 59 -20.82 -44.40 -1.32
N GLY A 60 -21.88 -44.92 -1.95
CA GLY A 60 -22.88 -45.77 -1.30
C GLY A 60 -24.20 -45.12 -0.86
N ARG A 61 -25.29 -45.49 -1.57
CA ARG A 61 -26.55 -46.13 -1.07
C ARG A 61 -26.96 -45.85 0.39
N GLU A 62 -28.22 -45.76 0.79
CA GLU A 62 -29.55 -45.97 0.20
C GLU A 62 -30.57 -45.57 1.28
N ARG A 63 -31.81 -45.37 0.85
CA ARG A 63 -32.99 -44.99 1.65
C ARG A 63 -33.25 -45.97 2.81
N GLN A 64 -33.82 -45.48 3.91
CA GLN A 64 -35.20 -45.81 4.34
C GLN A 64 -35.59 -45.12 5.66
N ARG A 65 -36.90 -44.87 5.77
CA ARG A 65 -37.64 -44.17 6.82
C ARG A 65 -37.89 -45.09 8.03
N THR A 66 -38.15 -44.53 9.22
CA THR A 66 -39.33 -44.80 10.09
C THR A 66 -39.23 -44.10 11.46
N GLY A 67 -40.39 -43.71 12.02
CA GLY A 67 -40.64 -43.53 13.47
C GLY A 67 -40.21 -42.19 14.09
N ALA A 68 -41.03 -41.15 14.25
CA ALA A 68 -42.19 -40.97 15.14
C ALA A 68 -41.86 -40.67 16.63
N GLN A 69 -42.38 -39.51 17.06
CA GLN A 69 -42.81 -39.11 18.42
C GLN A 69 -41.77 -38.63 19.45
N GLY A 70 -42.11 -37.50 20.10
CA GLY A 70 -41.51 -37.10 21.38
C GLY A 70 -41.46 -35.60 21.62
N ALA A 71 -42.48 -35.08 22.30
CA ALA A 71 -42.64 -33.68 22.70
C ALA A 71 -41.51 -33.13 23.58
N LYS A 72 -41.29 -31.81 23.55
CA LYS A 72 -41.43 -30.89 24.71
C LYS A 72 -41.20 -29.43 24.34
N ARG A 73 -42.01 -28.59 24.98
CA ARG A 73 -42.21 -27.14 24.80
C ARG A 73 -41.09 -26.32 25.47
N SER A 74 -40.72 -25.21 24.80
CA SER A 74 -40.52 -23.81 25.27
C SER A 74 -39.60 -23.50 26.49
N PRO A 75 -39.12 -22.24 26.68
CA PRO A 75 -39.52 -21.02 25.98
C PRO A 75 -38.39 -20.14 25.41
N GLN A 76 -38.86 -19.31 24.47
CA GLN A 76 -38.27 -18.09 23.98
C GLN A 76 -38.20 -17.06 25.12
N VAL A 77 -37.13 -16.28 25.17
CA VAL A 77 -37.13 -14.98 25.84
C VAL A 77 -36.95 -13.93 24.75
N ALA A 78 -38.07 -13.36 24.33
CA ALA A 78 -38.12 -12.08 23.66
C ALA A 78 -38.37 -11.03 24.74
N THR A 79 -37.48 -10.05 24.84
CA THR A 79 -37.78 -8.78 25.52
C THR A 79 -37.54 -7.68 24.51
N GLY A 80 -38.63 -7.09 24.06
CA GLY A 80 -38.61 -5.92 23.19
C GLY A 80 -38.52 -4.61 23.96
N CYS A 81 -38.30 -3.57 23.17
CA CYS A 81 -38.85 -2.22 23.29
C CYS A 81 -38.40 -1.36 24.48
N VAL A 82 -37.64 -0.29 24.20
CA VAL A 82 -38.07 1.09 24.48
C VAL A 82 -37.59 2.02 23.36
N LEU A 83 -38.56 2.70 22.77
CA LEU A 83 -38.47 3.79 21.80
C LEU A 83 -38.24 5.13 22.54
N VAL A 84 -37.92 6.19 21.78
CA VAL A 84 -38.00 7.63 22.12
C VAL A 84 -36.69 8.17 22.74
N THR A 85 -36.00 9.16 22.18
CA THR A 85 -36.55 10.49 21.89
C THR A 85 -35.79 11.23 20.77
N ARG A 86 -36.60 11.74 19.85
CA ARG A 86 -36.34 12.76 18.84
C ARG A 86 -36.08 14.10 19.54
N CYS A 87 -34.92 14.72 19.35
CA CYS A 87 -34.70 16.11 19.79
C CYS A 87 -35.18 17.08 18.71
N VAL A 88 -35.91 18.10 19.15
CA VAL A 88 -36.67 19.06 18.37
C VAL A 88 -35.79 20.24 17.95
N ARG A 89 -36.14 20.78 16.78
CA ARG A 89 -35.76 22.07 16.17
C ARG A 89 -35.31 23.17 17.15
N CYS A 90 -34.26 23.88 16.73
CA CYS A 90 -34.21 25.34 16.85
C CYS A 90 -34.35 25.96 15.46
N ALA A 91 -35.45 26.69 15.24
CA ALA A 91 -35.48 27.84 14.34
C ALA A 91 -34.64 28.95 15.00
N GLY A 92 -34.03 29.91 14.33
CA GLY A 92 -33.99 30.35 12.95
C GLY A 92 -33.34 31.73 13.00
N VAL A 93 -32.42 32.05 12.11
CA VAL A 93 -32.09 33.44 11.79
C VAL A 93 -31.82 33.48 10.30
N GLY A 94 -32.76 34.04 9.56
CA GLY A 94 -32.62 34.26 8.13
C GLY A 94 -31.57 35.33 7.88
N TRP A 95 -30.62 35.02 7.00
CA TRP A 95 -29.76 36.01 6.36
C TRP A 95 -29.99 35.90 4.86
N GLY A 96 -30.29 37.05 4.28
CA GLY A 96 -30.90 37.19 2.98
C GLY A 96 -30.08 36.62 1.83
N LEU A 97 -30.84 36.28 0.79
CA LEU A 97 -30.37 36.06 -0.56
C LEU A 97 -29.53 37.27 -1.02
N ARG A 98 -28.23 37.05 -1.17
CA ARG A 98 -27.43 37.70 -2.21
C ARG A 98 -26.80 36.58 -3.02
N ASP A 99 -27.25 36.55 -4.26
CA ASP A 99 -26.73 35.72 -5.34
C ASP A 99 -25.41 36.37 -5.78
N ASP A 100 -24.31 35.98 -5.15
CA ASP A 100 -22.97 36.40 -5.54
C ASP A 100 -22.15 35.14 -5.84
N GLY A 101 -22.04 34.86 -7.14
CA GLY A 101 -21.08 33.96 -7.79
C GLY A 101 -20.40 32.93 -6.90
N GLY A 102 -20.97 31.72 -6.87
CA GLY A 102 -20.29 30.56 -6.32
C GLY A 102 -18.86 30.45 -6.86
N PRO A 103 -17.89 29.99 -6.06
CA PRO A 103 -16.51 29.88 -6.50
C PRO A 103 -16.52 29.00 -7.75
N ARG A 104 -16.14 29.59 -8.89
CA ARG A 104 -15.76 28.80 -10.06
C ARG A 104 -14.68 27.87 -9.55
N ARG A 105 -15.02 26.58 -9.42
CA ARG A 105 -14.03 25.51 -9.30
C ARG A 105 -13.14 25.75 -10.51
N LEU A 106 -11.98 26.38 -10.30
CA LEU A 106 -10.95 26.47 -11.32
C LEU A 106 -10.71 25.01 -11.66
N ALA A 107 -11.15 24.59 -12.84
CA ALA A 107 -10.78 23.30 -13.39
C ALA A 107 -9.27 23.22 -13.20
N GLY A 108 -8.83 22.32 -12.32
CA GLY A 108 -7.43 22.24 -11.91
C GLY A 108 -6.60 22.15 -13.18
N VAL A 109 -5.56 22.98 -13.27
CA VAL A 109 -4.62 22.88 -14.38
C VAL A 109 -3.99 21.49 -14.26
N SER A 110 -4.40 20.58 -15.13
CA SER A 110 -3.88 19.21 -15.15
C SER A 110 -2.35 19.27 -15.32
N GLY A 111 -1.63 18.58 -14.45
CA GLY A 111 -0.16 18.50 -14.45
C GLY A 111 0.51 19.25 -13.31
N VAL A 112 -0.21 20.14 -12.58
CA VAL A 112 0.38 20.90 -11.47
C VAL A 112 0.73 19.98 -10.29
N LEU A 113 -0.09 18.97 -10.00
CA LEU A 113 0.24 18.02 -8.92
C LEU A 113 1.43 17.15 -9.32
N ALA A 114 1.45 16.64 -10.56
CA ALA A 114 2.55 15.83 -11.07
C ALA A 114 3.89 16.57 -11.04
N GLU A 115 3.93 17.85 -11.44
CA GLU A 115 5.17 18.64 -11.45
C GLU A 115 5.69 18.94 -10.04
N ARG A 116 4.80 19.27 -9.10
CA ARG A 116 5.15 19.41 -7.68
C ARG A 116 5.66 18.09 -7.09
N ALA A 117 5.01 16.98 -7.41
CA ALA A 117 5.37 15.65 -6.93
C ALA A 117 6.73 15.22 -7.45
N ARG A 118 7.01 15.50 -8.74
CA ARG A 118 8.32 15.31 -9.35
C ARG A 118 9.41 16.04 -8.58
N TRP A 119 9.24 17.32 -8.29
CA TRP A 119 10.23 18.10 -7.55
C TRP A 119 10.56 17.47 -6.20
N GLU A 120 9.54 17.08 -5.42
CA GLU A 120 9.71 16.44 -4.12
C GLU A 120 10.43 15.08 -4.24
N ALA A 121 10.00 14.24 -5.18
CA ALA A 121 10.60 12.92 -5.40
C ALA A 121 12.07 13.03 -5.84
N GLU A 122 12.38 13.85 -6.86
CA GLU A 122 13.74 14.04 -7.36
C GLU A 122 14.66 14.62 -6.29
N THR A 123 14.18 15.56 -5.49
CA THR A 123 14.95 16.18 -4.40
C THR A 123 15.25 15.17 -3.29
N ARG A 124 14.23 14.46 -2.80
CA ARG A 124 14.34 13.60 -1.60
C ARG A 124 14.96 12.25 -1.89
N LEU A 125 14.82 11.75 -3.11
CA LEU A 125 15.39 10.48 -3.56
C LEU A 125 16.73 10.66 -4.31
N ALA A 126 17.30 11.87 -4.38
CA ALA A 126 18.55 12.15 -5.08
C ALA A 126 19.72 11.22 -4.69
N ARG A 127 19.77 10.77 -3.43
CA ARG A 127 20.80 9.84 -2.92
C ARG A 127 20.44 8.35 -3.07
N GLN A 128 19.33 8.05 -3.74
CA GLN A 128 18.83 6.69 -4.01
C GLN A 128 18.62 6.50 -5.52
N PRO A 129 19.68 6.55 -6.35
CA PRO A 129 19.55 6.67 -7.81
C PRO A 129 18.79 5.50 -8.45
N ARG A 130 18.94 4.26 -7.94
CA ARG A 130 18.15 3.12 -8.42
C ARG A 130 16.66 3.31 -8.14
N ARG A 131 16.31 3.76 -6.94
CA ARG A 131 14.90 4.03 -6.58
C ARG A 131 14.32 5.15 -7.42
N LEU A 132 15.08 6.22 -7.64
CA LEU A 132 14.62 7.32 -8.49
C LEU A 132 14.44 6.86 -9.96
N ALA A 133 15.29 5.97 -10.46
CA ALA A 133 15.12 5.37 -11.78
C ALA A 133 13.85 4.52 -11.86
N HIS A 134 13.59 3.69 -10.84
CA HIS A 134 12.34 2.95 -10.70
C HIS A 134 11.11 3.88 -10.70
N VAL A 135 11.08 4.89 -9.84
CA VAL A 135 10.00 5.90 -9.77
C VAL A 135 9.74 6.55 -11.14
N ARG A 136 10.80 6.93 -11.87
CA ARG A 136 10.67 7.49 -13.22
C ARG A 136 10.03 6.52 -14.21
N GLY A 137 10.36 5.22 -14.12
CA GLY A 137 9.71 4.19 -14.92
C GLY A 137 8.22 4.03 -14.59
N VAL A 138 7.87 4.03 -13.30
CA VAL A 138 6.47 3.96 -12.84
C VAL A 138 5.67 5.16 -13.35
N VAL A 139 6.25 6.36 -13.31
CA VAL A 139 5.66 7.59 -13.86
C VAL A 139 5.46 7.51 -15.37
N ALA A 140 6.43 6.96 -16.11
CA ALA A 140 6.30 6.76 -17.55
C ALA A 140 5.15 5.80 -17.88
N ALA A 141 5.00 4.71 -17.12
CA ALA A 141 3.87 3.79 -17.25
C ALA A 141 2.53 4.48 -16.91
N ALA A 142 2.49 5.27 -15.83
CA ALA A 142 1.29 6.01 -15.42
C ALA A 142 0.83 7.01 -16.49
N GLY A 143 1.77 7.69 -17.15
CA GLY A 143 1.49 8.61 -18.25
C GLY A 143 0.79 7.93 -19.44
N GLN A 144 1.07 6.65 -19.71
CA GLN A 144 0.41 5.89 -20.78
C GLN A 144 -1.06 5.55 -20.45
N LEU A 145 -1.40 5.46 -19.16
CA LEU A 145 -2.76 5.18 -18.70
C LEU A 145 -3.63 6.45 -18.63
N GLY A 146 -3.05 7.64 -18.80
CA GLY A 146 -3.76 8.91 -18.60
C GLY A 146 -5.04 9.08 -19.43
N ARG A 147 -5.12 8.45 -20.62
CA ARG A 147 -6.31 8.50 -21.50
C ARG A 147 -7.53 7.77 -20.94
N HIS A 148 -7.33 6.89 -19.96
CA HIS A 148 -8.40 6.10 -19.33
C HIS A 148 -9.14 6.89 -18.24
N PHE A 149 -8.53 7.98 -17.76
CA PHE A 149 -9.04 8.77 -16.65
C PHE A 149 -9.38 10.20 -17.09
N ASP A 150 -10.23 10.87 -16.32
CA ASP A 150 -10.37 12.32 -16.45
C ASP A 150 -9.06 13.03 -16.07
N ALA A 151 -8.93 14.30 -16.45
CA ALA A 151 -7.68 15.05 -16.32
C ALA A 151 -7.22 15.27 -14.86
N GLU A 152 -8.15 15.30 -13.89
CA GLU A 152 -7.84 15.46 -12.47
C GLU A 152 -7.33 14.14 -11.88
N THR A 153 -8.02 13.03 -12.19
CA THR A 153 -7.63 11.69 -11.78
C THR A 153 -6.29 11.27 -12.41
N ALA A 154 -6.06 11.60 -13.68
CA ALA A 154 -4.80 11.34 -14.37
C ALA A 154 -3.63 12.09 -13.71
N ASP A 155 -3.80 13.37 -13.34
CA ASP A 155 -2.77 14.14 -12.64
C ASP A 155 -2.49 13.57 -11.24
N CYS A 156 -3.54 13.15 -10.51
CA CYS A 156 -3.39 12.47 -9.23
C CYS A 156 -2.63 11.13 -9.34
N LEU A 157 -2.92 10.34 -10.38
CA LEU A 157 -2.22 9.07 -10.63
C LEU A 157 -0.73 9.30 -10.89
N VAL A 158 -0.38 10.28 -11.73
CA VAL A 158 1.02 10.61 -12.02
C VAL A 158 1.72 11.18 -10.79
N ALA A 159 1.06 12.03 -10.01
CA ALA A 159 1.59 12.53 -8.75
C ALA A 159 1.83 11.39 -7.74
N ALA A 160 0.89 10.46 -7.59
CA ALA A 160 1.05 9.28 -6.74
C ALA A 160 2.19 8.37 -7.23
N ALA A 161 2.36 8.20 -8.54
CA ALA A 161 3.47 7.45 -9.12
C ALA A 161 4.84 8.06 -8.74
N TRP A 162 4.97 9.39 -8.76
CA TRP A 162 6.17 10.07 -8.26
C TRP A 162 6.42 9.85 -6.77
N LEU A 163 5.35 9.80 -5.96
CA LEU A 163 5.45 9.80 -4.51
C LEU A 163 5.38 8.42 -3.85
N HIS A 164 5.01 7.35 -4.55
CA HIS A 164 4.73 6.04 -3.93
C HIS A 164 5.88 5.52 -3.07
N ASP A 165 7.11 5.78 -3.52
CA ASP A 165 8.35 5.33 -2.89
C ASP A 165 9.07 6.43 -2.07
N ILE A 166 8.48 7.62 -1.95
CA ILE A 166 9.12 8.76 -1.28
C ILE A 166 9.34 8.52 0.22
N GLY A 167 8.54 7.64 0.84
CA GLY A 167 8.69 7.24 2.24
C GLY A 167 10.02 6.57 2.58
N TYR A 168 10.77 6.09 1.57
CA TYR A 168 12.14 5.61 1.78
C TYR A 168 13.16 6.73 1.99
N ALA A 169 12.85 7.98 1.63
CA ALA A 169 13.76 9.10 1.82
C ALA A 169 14.03 9.32 3.31
N PRO A 170 15.30 9.49 3.75
CA PRO A 170 15.60 9.75 5.16
C PRO A 170 14.91 11.00 5.74
N SER A 171 14.59 11.99 4.89
CA SER A 171 13.87 13.21 5.30
C SER A 171 12.35 13.05 5.41
N VAL A 172 11.80 11.91 4.99
CA VAL A 172 10.36 11.60 5.02
C VAL A 172 10.04 10.47 6.00
N ARG A 173 10.97 9.51 6.12
CA ARG A 173 10.81 8.33 6.98
C ARG A 173 10.50 8.72 8.42
N GLN A 174 9.43 8.16 8.98
CA GLN A 174 8.97 8.39 10.35
C GLN A 174 8.73 7.07 11.08
N THR A 175 7.94 6.18 10.48
CA THR A 175 7.60 4.86 11.04
C THR A 175 8.53 3.76 10.54
N GLY A 176 9.18 3.97 9.40
CA GLY A 176 9.97 2.95 8.71
C GLY A 176 9.16 2.05 7.79
N PHE A 177 7.85 2.29 7.64
CA PHE A 177 7.01 1.67 6.63
C PHE A 177 6.72 2.70 5.53
N HIS A 178 7.37 2.55 4.37
CA HIS A 178 7.41 3.59 3.35
C HIS A 178 6.04 3.99 2.77
N PRO A 179 5.02 3.12 2.64
CA PRO A 179 3.72 3.55 2.14
C PRO A 179 3.05 4.52 3.11
N LEU A 180 3.12 4.24 4.41
CA LEU A 180 2.56 5.11 5.44
C LEU A 180 3.33 6.43 5.55
N ASP A 181 4.67 6.36 5.57
CA ASP A 181 5.52 7.55 5.65
C ASP A 181 5.33 8.48 4.43
N GLY A 182 5.24 7.90 3.23
CA GLY A 182 4.96 8.63 2.00
C GLY A 182 3.56 9.24 1.98
N ALA A 183 2.55 8.53 2.48
CA ALA A 183 1.18 9.01 2.53
C ALA A 183 1.01 10.17 3.53
N MET A 184 1.63 10.07 4.71
CA MET A 184 1.66 11.16 5.69
C MET A 184 2.33 12.41 5.10
N PHE A 185 3.45 12.23 4.39
CA PHE A 185 4.11 13.31 3.67
C PHE A 185 3.19 13.94 2.63
N ALA A 186 2.62 13.13 1.72
CA ALA A 186 1.75 13.61 0.65
C ALA A 186 0.56 14.43 1.18
N ARG A 187 -0.07 13.96 2.26
CA ARG A 187 -1.14 14.69 2.95
C ARG A 187 -0.64 16.01 3.54
N SER A 188 0.46 16.00 4.29
CA SER A 188 1.00 17.20 4.92
C SER A 188 1.49 18.27 3.93
N ALA A 189 1.98 17.84 2.76
CA ALA A 189 2.45 18.70 1.68
C ALA A 189 1.33 19.19 0.74
N GLY A 190 0.07 18.83 1.01
CA GLY A 190 -1.09 19.33 0.27
C GLY A 190 -1.20 18.76 -1.15
N PHE A 191 -0.93 17.46 -1.33
CA PHE A 191 -1.20 16.74 -2.58
C PHE A 191 -2.65 16.22 -2.70
N GLY A 192 -3.44 16.35 -1.64
CA GLY A 192 -4.84 15.91 -1.60
C GLY A 192 -5.01 14.46 -1.15
N GLU A 193 -6.24 14.12 -0.77
CA GLU A 193 -6.55 12.81 -0.16
C GLU A 193 -6.40 11.66 -1.15
N LEU A 194 -6.75 11.84 -2.43
CA LEU A 194 -6.61 10.76 -3.42
C LEU A 194 -5.14 10.34 -3.58
N VAL A 195 -4.21 11.30 -3.72
CA VAL A 195 -2.78 11.01 -3.84
C VAL A 195 -2.26 10.34 -2.57
N ALA A 196 -2.60 10.87 -1.40
CA ALA A 196 -2.19 10.29 -0.13
C ALA A 196 -2.71 8.86 0.07
N SER A 197 -3.98 8.61 -0.27
CA SER A 197 -4.58 7.27 -0.27
C SER A 197 -3.90 6.32 -1.25
N LEU A 198 -3.63 6.74 -2.49
CA LEU A 198 -2.93 5.90 -3.46
C LEU A 198 -1.54 5.49 -2.94
N VAL A 199 -0.79 6.44 -2.37
CA VAL A 199 0.53 6.17 -1.74
C VAL A 199 0.39 5.25 -0.53
N ALA A 200 -0.65 5.40 0.30
CA ALA A 200 -0.84 4.58 1.50
C ALA A 200 -1.11 3.10 1.16
N PHE A 201 -1.85 2.84 0.07
CA PHE A 201 -2.37 1.52 -0.26
C PHE A 201 -1.68 0.84 -1.46
N HIS A 202 -0.66 1.47 -2.05
CA HIS A 202 0.01 0.93 -3.25
C HIS A 202 0.55 -0.49 -3.05
N SER A 203 0.48 -1.29 -4.12
CA SER A 203 1.17 -2.58 -4.26
C SER A 203 0.97 -3.57 -3.10
N GLY A 204 -0.22 -3.57 -2.50
CA GLY A 204 -0.55 -4.50 -1.42
C GLY A 204 -0.08 -4.06 -0.03
N ALA A 205 0.29 -2.78 0.15
CA ALA A 205 0.78 -2.22 1.42
C ALA A 205 -0.07 -2.56 2.65
N ARG A 206 -1.39 -2.75 2.49
CA ARG A 206 -2.26 -3.19 3.60
C ARG A 206 -1.87 -4.56 4.15
N GLY A 207 -1.55 -5.52 3.28
CA GLY A 207 -1.11 -6.86 3.68
C GLY A 207 0.24 -6.78 4.39
N GLU A 208 1.18 -6.01 3.84
CA GLU A 208 2.51 -5.83 4.45
C GLU A 208 2.43 -5.14 5.81
N ALA A 209 1.56 -4.13 5.97
CA ALA A 209 1.35 -3.49 7.26
C ALA A 209 0.84 -4.49 8.32
N CYS A 210 -0.06 -5.41 7.93
CA CYS A 210 -0.53 -6.48 8.79
C CYS A 210 0.63 -7.42 9.20
N GLU A 211 1.45 -7.85 8.24
CA GLU A 211 2.62 -8.71 8.49
C GLU A 211 3.67 -8.05 9.39
N ARG A 212 3.79 -6.72 9.32
CA ARG A 212 4.72 -5.93 10.15
C ARG A 212 4.13 -5.49 11.50
N GLY A 213 2.82 -5.64 11.72
CA GLY A 213 2.13 -5.06 12.87
C GLY A 213 2.11 -3.52 12.88
N VAL A 214 2.22 -2.89 11.71
CA VAL A 214 2.18 -1.42 11.58
C VAL A 214 0.73 -0.94 11.59
N SER A 215 0.43 0.00 12.47
CA SER A 215 -0.85 0.71 12.52
C SER A 215 -0.77 2.07 11.80
N GLY A 216 -1.90 2.72 11.57
CA GLY A 216 -1.96 4.08 11.00
C GLY A 216 -2.46 4.16 9.56
N LEU A 217 -2.46 3.06 8.80
CA LEU A 217 -3.12 3.03 7.48
C LEU A 217 -4.62 3.34 7.55
N SER A 218 -5.28 3.04 8.67
CA SER A 218 -6.68 3.37 8.91
C SER A 218 -6.97 4.88 8.96
N ALA A 219 -5.94 5.72 9.05
CA ALA A 219 -6.08 7.17 8.91
C ALA A 219 -6.26 7.63 7.45
N PHE A 220 -6.18 6.72 6.48
CA PHE A 220 -6.36 6.98 5.06
C PHE A 220 -7.57 6.22 4.54
N SER A 221 -8.36 6.85 3.68
CA SER A 221 -9.49 6.19 3.01
C SER A 221 -8.96 5.28 1.90
N GLU A 222 -9.56 4.11 1.70
CA GLU A 222 -9.21 3.28 0.54
C GLU A 222 -9.50 4.05 -0.76
N PRO A 223 -8.53 4.17 -1.68
CA PRO A 223 -8.73 4.88 -2.94
C PRO A 223 -9.69 4.10 -3.86
N PRO A 224 -10.27 4.75 -4.89
CA PRO A 224 -11.01 4.05 -5.92
C PRO A 224 -10.16 2.93 -6.52
N ARG A 225 -10.72 1.71 -6.52
CA ARG A 225 -9.98 0.49 -6.92
C ARG A 225 -9.35 0.59 -8.29
N GLU A 226 -10.04 1.21 -9.25
CA GLU A 226 -9.53 1.38 -10.61
C GLU A 226 -8.22 2.19 -10.65
N VAL A 227 -8.12 3.28 -9.88
CA VAL A 227 -6.91 4.10 -9.82
C VAL A 227 -5.80 3.40 -9.05
N LEU A 228 -6.14 2.61 -8.01
CA LEU A 228 -5.18 1.79 -7.29
C LEU A 228 -4.64 0.63 -8.13
N ASP A 229 -5.50 -0.01 -8.92
CA ASP A 229 -5.12 -1.04 -9.89
C ASP A 229 -4.13 -0.44 -10.90
N ALA A 230 -4.39 0.78 -11.39
CA ALA A 230 -3.48 1.50 -12.29
C ALA A 230 -2.10 1.73 -11.66
N LEU A 231 -2.03 2.26 -10.43
CA LEU A 231 -0.74 2.49 -9.76
C LEU A 231 -0.02 1.17 -9.47
N THR A 232 -0.75 0.14 -9.04
CA THR A 232 -0.21 -1.21 -8.80
C THR A 232 0.34 -1.81 -10.08
N PHE A 233 -0.35 -1.64 -11.21
CA PHE A 233 0.15 -2.04 -12.52
C PHE A 233 1.45 -1.33 -12.85
N CYS A 234 1.50 0.00 -12.74
CA CYS A 234 2.70 0.78 -13.07
C CYS A 234 3.92 0.35 -12.24
N ASP A 235 3.76 0.12 -10.93
CA ASP A 235 4.83 -0.35 -10.06
C ASP A 235 5.26 -1.79 -10.40
N LEU A 236 4.30 -2.71 -10.50
CA LEU A 236 4.60 -4.13 -10.70
C LEU A 236 5.07 -4.48 -12.12
N THR A 237 4.89 -3.60 -13.11
CA THR A 237 5.47 -3.75 -14.45
C THR A 237 6.75 -2.93 -14.64
N THR A 238 7.31 -2.35 -13.57
CA THR A 238 8.53 -1.55 -13.62
C THR A 238 9.64 -2.15 -12.75
N GLY A 239 10.79 -2.41 -13.34
CA GLY A 239 11.97 -2.94 -12.67
C GLY A 239 12.69 -1.90 -11.78
N PRO A 240 13.65 -2.33 -10.94
CA PRO A 240 14.43 -1.45 -10.06
C PRO A 240 15.29 -0.40 -10.77
N ASP A 241 15.46 -0.49 -12.08
CA ASP A 241 16.20 0.45 -12.93
C ASP A 241 15.26 1.30 -13.81
N GLY A 242 13.95 1.15 -13.65
CA GLY A 242 12.92 1.84 -14.44
C GLY A 242 12.57 1.13 -15.75
N SER A 243 13.18 -0.01 -16.08
CA SER A 243 12.83 -0.79 -17.28
C SER A 243 11.49 -1.50 -17.13
N ALA A 244 10.79 -1.72 -18.26
CA ALA A 244 9.56 -2.50 -18.26
C ALA A 244 9.87 -3.99 -18.02
N VAL A 245 9.09 -4.63 -17.15
CA VAL A 245 9.21 -6.05 -16.80
C VAL A 245 7.84 -6.72 -16.75
N SER A 246 7.80 -8.05 -16.84
CA SER A 246 6.56 -8.78 -16.56
C SER A 246 6.24 -8.74 -15.07
N VAL A 247 4.95 -8.77 -14.71
CA VAL A 247 4.54 -8.83 -13.29
C VAL A 247 5.03 -10.13 -12.65
N GLU A 248 5.06 -11.23 -13.42
CA GLU A 248 5.52 -12.53 -12.97
C GLU A 248 7.01 -12.49 -12.60
N ASP A 249 7.84 -11.87 -13.43
CA ASP A 249 9.27 -11.66 -13.16
C ASP A 249 9.46 -10.71 -11.97
N ARG A 250 8.66 -9.64 -11.89
CA ARG A 250 8.75 -8.66 -10.81
C ARG A 250 8.43 -9.28 -9.45
N LEU A 251 7.34 -10.05 -9.36
CA LEU A 251 6.96 -10.73 -8.12
C LEU A 251 7.99 -11.81 -7.75
N SER A 252 8.51 -12.56 -8.73
CA SER A 252 9.56 -13.56 -8.50
C SER A 252 10.85 -12.93 -7.97
N ASP A 253 11.27 -11.79 -8.52
CA ASP A 253 12.42 -11.02 -8.02
C ASP A 253 12.20 -10.54 -6.57
N VAL A 254 11.00 -10.03 -6.25
CA VAL A 254 10.67 -9.60 -4.87
C VAL A 254 10.76 -10.78 -3.90
N LEU A 255 10.14 -11.92 -4.24
CA LEU A 255 10.16 -13.11 -3.39
C LEU A 255 11.56 -13.74 -3.28
N ALA A 256 12.42 -13.59 -4.28
CA ALA A 256 13.81 -14.06 -4.22
C ALA A 256 14.72 -13.15 -3.36
N ARG A 257 14.42 -11.84 -3.29
CA ARG A 257 15.18 -10.87 -2.49
C ARG A 257 14.92 -11.01 -0.99
N TYR A 258 13.74 -11.46 -0.59
CA TYR A 258 13.32 -11.60 0.80
C TYR A 258 13.10 -13.07 1.14
N GLY A 259 13.68 -13.55 2.24
CA GLY A 259 13.44 -14.92 2.71
C GLY A 259 11.97 -15.14 3.12
N PRO A 260 11.51 -16.40 3.22
CA PRO A 260 10.10 -16.72 3.48
C PRO A 260 9.56 -16.17 4.82
N ASP A 261 10.43 -15.90 5.79
CA ASP A 261 10.08 -15.32 7.08
C ASP A 261 10.07 -13.77 7.09
N ASP A 262 10.42 -13.14 5.97
CA ASP A 262 10.35 -11.68 5.84
C ASP A 262 8.89 -11.21 5.65
N PRO A 263 8.44 -10.15 6.36
CA PRO A 263 7.10 -9.59 6.17
C PRO A 263 6.75 -9.24 4.72
N VAL A 264 7.72 -8.77 3.93
CA VAL A 264 7.50 -8.46 2.51
C VAL A 264 7.19 -9.73 1.73
N HIS A 265 7.95 -10.80 1.98
CA HIS A 265 7.76 -12.08 1.30
C HIS A 265 6.35 -12.62 1.59
N ARG A 266 5.96 -12.72 2.86
CA ARG A 266 4.65 -13.25 3.25
C ARG A 266 3.49 -12.42 2.70
N ALA A 267 3.62 -11.08 2.73
CA ALA A 267 2.59 -10.20 2.20
C ALA A 267 2.42 -10.35 0.69
N VAL A 268 3.53 -10.41 -0.05
CA VAL A 268 3.52 -10.56 -1.52
C VAL A 268 3.02 -11.95 -1.92
N ASP A 269 3.44 -13.01 -1.23
CA ASP A 269 2.98 -14.38 -1.48
C ASP A 269 1.47 -14.50 -1.22
N ALA A 270 0.99 -13.97 -0.10
CA ALA A 270 -0.44 -13.98 0.24
C ALA A 270 -1.29 -13.14 -0.73
N ALA A 271 -0.77 -12.02 -1.23
CA ALA A 271 -1.46 -11.11 -2.15
C ALA A 271 -1.29 -11.47 -3.63
N ARG A 272 -0.46 -12.47 -3.96
CA ARG A 272 0.01 -12.77 -5.32
C ARG A 272 -1.11 -12.80 -6.36
N GLU A 273 -2.17 -13.55 -6.09
CA GLU A 273 -3.28 -13.72 -7.02
C GLU A 273 -4.08 -12.42 -7.22
N GLU A 274 -4.25 -11.60 -6.18
CA GLU A 274 -4.92 -10.30 -6.32
C GLU A 274 -4.04 -9.28 -7.06
N LEU A 275 -2.72 -9.28 -6.82
CA LEU A 275 -1.78 -8.42 -7.55
C LEU A 275 -1.75 -8.75 -9.05
N LEU A 276 -1.74 -10.04 -9.39
CA LEU A 276 -1.87 -10.49 -10.79
C LEU A 276 -3.22 -10.10 -11.38
N ALA A 277 -4.31 -10.23 -10.62
CA ALA A 277 -5.64 -9.82 -11.06
C ALA A 277 -5.72 -8.30 -11.28
N ALA A 278 -5.10 -7.47 -10.43
CA ALA A 278 -5.01 -6.02 -10.61
C ALA A 278 -4.31 -5.66 -11.93
N VAL A 279 -3.14 -6.26 -12.18
CA VAL A 279 -2.42 -6.09 -13.45
C VAL A 279 -3.25 -6.55 -14.64
N GLY A 280 -3.94 -7.69 -14.53
CA GLY A 280 -4.79 -8.23 -15.59
C GLY A 280 -5.95 -7.30 -15.96
N ARG A 281 -6.56 -6.62 -14.98
CA ARG A 281 -7.63 -5.63 -15.22
C ARG A 281 -7.13 -4.43 -16.02
N VAL A 282 -5.97 -3.89 -15.65
CA VAL A 282 -5.36 -2.74 -16.33
C VAL A 282 -4.90 -3.08 -17.75
N ARG A 283 -4.37 -4.29 -17.97
CA ARG A 283 -4.03 -4.77 -19.31
C ARG A 283 -5.23 -4.76 -20.26
N GLY A 284 -6.45 -4.90 -19.75
CA GLY A 284 -7.68 -4.80 -20.55
C GLY A 284 -8.01 -3.39 -21.05
N TRP A 285 -7.30 -2.34 -20.60
CA TRP A 285 -7.50 -0.96 -21.03
C TRP A 285 -6.57 -0.53 -22.19
N LEU A 286 -5.52 -1.31 -22.44
CA LEU A 286 -4.43 -1.00 -23.38
C LEU A 286 -4.75 -1.44 -24.80
#